data_AF-A0A953LVQ0-F1
#
_entry.id   AF-A0A953LVQ0-F1
#
_cell.length_a   1.000
_cell.length_b   1.000
_cell.length_c   1.000
_cell.angle_alpha   90.00
_cell.angle_beta   90.00
_cell.angle_gamma   90.00
#
_symmetry.space_group_name_H-M   'P 1'
#
loop_
_entity.id
_entity.type
_entity.pdbx_description
1 polymer ?
#
loop_
_entity_poly.entity_id
_entity_poly.type
_entity_poly.pdbx_seq_one_letter_code
_entity_poly.pdbx_strand_id
1 'polypeptide(L)'
;MTILQLKNVSKSYGSNGSRTLVLDNISLSVEDGEFVAIIGFSGSGKSTLISLMAGLIAPDSGEVLFRGTPVTEPGPERGVVFQSYSLLPWLSVQGNIALAVDSVAADRPAAERRER
;
A
#
# COMPACT_ATOMS: atom_id res chain seq x y z
N MET A 1 1.42 -18.05 8.85
CA MET A 1 2.52 -17.81 7.91
C MET A 1 2.55 -16.32 7.66
N THR A 2 3.72 -15.69 7.77
CA THR A 2 3.85 -14.25 7.62
C THR A 2 3.49 -13.82 6.20
N ILE A 3 2.45 -13.00 6.06
CA ILE A 3 1.99 -12.49 4.76
C ILE A 3 2.68 -11.18 4.40
N LEU A 4 2.97 -10.33 5.40
CA LEU A 4 3.61 -9.03 5.20
C LEU A 4 4.67 -8.83 6.28
N GLN A 5 5.85 -8.37 5.90
CA GLN A 5 6.94 -8.13 6.84
C GLN A 5 7.68 -6.83 6.50
N LEU A 6 7.97 -6.05 7.52
CA LEU A 6 8.89 -4.91 7.48
C LEU A 6 10.11 -5.29 8.30
N LYS A 7 11.30 -5.13 7.72
CA LYS A 7 12.56 -5.39 8.41
C LYS A 7 13.38 -4.11 8.46
N ASN A 8 13.54 -3.56 9.66
CA ASN A 8 14.41 -2.43 9.94
C ASN A 8 14.16 -1.22 9.01
N VAL A 9 12.89 -0.96 8.73
CA VAL A 9 12.47 0.04 7.75
C VAL A 9 12.58 1.45 8.32
N SER A 10 13.34 2.31 7.65
CA SER A 10 13.38 3.75 7.94
C SER A 10 12.95 4.57 6.74
N LYS A 11 12.30 5.70 6.99
CA LYS A 11 11.89 6.65 5.94
C LYS A 11 12.00 8.09 6.41
N SER A 12 12.67 8.91 5.61
CA SER A 12 12.76 10.35 5.79
C SER A 12 12.19 11.11 4.58
N TYR A 13 11.72 12.33 4.83
CA TYR A 13 11.29 13.27 3.78
C TYR A 13 12.09 14.57 3.86
N GLY A 14 12.14 15.30 2.74
CA GLY A 14 12.88 16.57 2.62
C GLY A 14 14.09 16.46 1.70
N SER A 15 14.68 17.62 1.38
CA SER A 15 15.86 17.76 0.52
C SER A 15 16.81 18.81 1.09
N ASN A 16 18.09 18.77 0.68
CA ASN A 16 19.11 19.80 0.94
C ASN A 16 19.22 20.25 2.41
N GLY A 17 19.83 19.41 3.26
CA GLY A 17 20.21 19.75 4.64
C GLY A 17 19.08 19.69 5.67
N SER A 18 17.81 19.61 5.23
CA SER A 18 16.65 19.40 6.11
C SER A 18 15.93 18.11 5.73
N ARG A 19 16.35 16.99 6.33
CA ARG A 19 15.64 15.70 6.25
C ARG A 19 14.95 15.43 7.59
N THR A 20 13.64 15.20 7.53
CA THR A 20 12.84 14.81 8.69
C THR A 20 12.66 13.30 8.67
N LEU A 21 13.17 12.63 9.70
CA LEU A 21 12.95 11.20 9.93
C LEU A 21 11.49 10.99 10.35
N VAL A 22 10.74 10.23 9.56
CA VAL A 22 9.31 9.94 9.81
C VAL A 22 9.12 8.54 10.37
N LEU A 23 9.86 7.56 9.87
CA LEU A 23 9.91 6.20 10.39
C LEU A 23 11.36 5.84 10.69
N ASP A 24 11.59 5.27 11.87
CA ASP A 24 12.92 4.89 12.34
C ASP A 24 12.96 3.41 12.73
N ASN A 25 13.68 2.61 11.95
CA ASN A 25 13.99 1.20 12.22
C ASN A 25 12.77 0.33 12.56
N ILE A 26 11.66 0.52 11.83
CA ILE A 26 10.41 -0.19 12.07
C ILE A 26 10.54 -1.65 11.62
N SER A 27 10.25 -2.57 12.54
CA SER A 27 10.13 -4.00 12.23
C SER A 27 8.76 -4.50 12.67
N LEU A 28 8.03 -5.12 11.75
CA LEU A 28 6.67 -5.61 11.95
C LEU A 28 6.47 -6.85 11.09
N SER A 29 5.80 -7.87 11.62
CA SER A 29 5.36 -9.04 10.86
C SER A 29 3.85 -9.18 11.06
N VAL A 30 3.12 -9.39 9.97
CA VAL A 30 1.68 -9.63 9.96
C VAL A 30 1.45 -11.03 9.41
N GLU A 31 0.65 -11.82 10.12
CA GLU A 31 0.31 -13.18 9.73
C GLU A 31 -0.89 -13.21 8.78
N ASP A 32 -0.95 -14.23 7.92
CA ASP A 32 -2.10 -14.43 7.04
C ASP A 32 -3.41 -14.58 7.83
N GLY A 33 -4.43 -13.82 7.46
CA GLY A 33 -5.72 -13.75 8.16
C GLY A 33 -5.76 -12.83 9.39
N GLU A 34 -4.64 -12.18 9.74
CA GLU A 34 -4.58 -11.26 10.87
C GLU A 34 -5.26 -9.91 10.56
N PHE A 35 -6.00 -9.37 11.53
CA PHE A 35 -6.57 -8.03 11.47
C PHE A 35 -5.79 -7.08 12.39
N VAL A 36 -5.06 -6.14 11.80
CA VAL A 36 -4.15 -5.24 12.53
C VAL A 36 -4.68 -3.82 12.51
N ALA A 37 -4.67 -3.16 13.67
CA ALA A 37 -4.98 -1.74 13.81
C ALA A 37 -3.72 -0.94 14.15
N ILE A 38 -3.43 0.12 13.38
CA ILE A 38 -2.31 1.02 13.61
C ILE A 38 -2.83 2.33 14.20
N ILE A 39 -2.42 2.67 15.41
CA ILE A 39 -2.90 3.84 16.16
C ILE A 39 -1.72 4.78 16.45
N GLY A 40 -1.98 6.09 16.41
CA GLY A 40 -1.00 7.11 16.74
C GLY A 40 -1.51 8.51 16.38
N PHE A 41 -0.91 9.54 16.96
CA PHE A 41 -1.27 10.94 16.72
C PHE A 41 -1.13 11.35 15.25
N SER A 42 -1.80 12.42 14.83
CA SER A 42 -1.57 12.99 13.50
C SER A 42 -0.08 13.31 13.31
N GLY A 43 0.48 12.99 12.15
CA GLY A 43 1.90 13.16 11.86
C GLY A 43 2.82 12.02 12.34
N SER A 44 2.32 10.99 13.03
CA SER A 44 3.14 9.87 13.52
C SER A 44 3.63 8.87 12.45
N GLY A 45 3.55 9.20 11.17
CA GLY A 45 4.02 8.32 10.08
C GLY A 45 3.10 7.18 9.67
N LYS A 46 1.86 7.07 10.17
CA LYS A 46 0.91 5.98 9.83
C LYS A 46 0.68 5.85 8.32
N SER A 47 0.37 6.96 7.64
CA SER A 47 0.11 6.95 6.20
C SER A 47 1.37 6.62 5.40
N THR A 48 2.55 7.04 5.88
CA THR A 48 3.84 6.64 5.32
C THR A 48 4.06 5.13 5.45
N LEU A 49 3.75 4.56 6.62
CA LEU A 49 3.87 3.14 6.88
C LEU A 49 2.94 2.33 5.95
N ILE A 50 1.68 2.72 5.81
CA ILE A 50 0.73 2.09 4.87
C ILE A 50 1.22 2.22 3.42
N SER A 51 1.77 3.38 3.03
CA SER A 51 2.27 3.61 1.67
C SER A 51 3.48 2.72 1.34
N LEU A 52 4.37 2.47 2.31
CA LEU A 52 5.48 1.53 2.17
C LEU A 52 4.98 0.09 1.99
N MET A 53 4.02 -0.34 2.83
CA MET A 53 3.40 -1.67 2.73
C MET A 53 2.74 -1.91 1.38
N ALA A 54 2.13 -0.87 0.82
CA ALA A 54 1.49 -0.90 -0.49
C ALA A 54 2.46 -0.83 -1.67
N GLY A 55 3.75 -0.53 -1.44
CA GLY A 55 4.73 -0.30 -2.50
C GLY A 55 4.57 1.03 -3.23
N LEU A 56 3.80 1.98 -2.70
CA LEU A 56 3.60 3.31 -3.30
C LEU A 56 4.82 4.22 -3.13
N ILE A 57 5.64 3.96 -2.11
CA ILE A 57 6.92 4.62 -1.86
C ILE A 57 7.94 3.58 -1.45
N ALA A 58 9.22 3.84 -1.73
CA ALA A 58 10.33 3.00 -1.28
C ALA A 58 10.85 3.46 0.09
N PRO A 59 11.31 2.54 0.96
CA PRO A 59 12.03 2.90 2.19
C PRO A 59 13.38 3.55 1.85
N ASP A 60 13.95 4.30 2.80
CA ASP A 60 15.33 4.79 2.66
C ASP A 60 16.35 3.70 3.05
N SER A 61 15.97 2.81 3.97
CA SER A 61 16.72 1.63 4.39
C SER A 61 15.79 0.52 4.88
N GLY A 62 16.29 -0.71 4.91
CA GLY A 62 15.49 -1.89 5.25
C GLY A 62 14.68 -2.40 4.05
N GLU A 63 13.78 -3.33 4.30
CA GLU A 63 12.95 -3.94 3.26
C GLU A 63 11.51 -4.21 3.72
N VAL A 64 10.58 -4.16 2.76
CA VAL A 64 9.20 -4.61 2.91
C VAL A 64 9.04 -5.86 2.07
N LEU A 65 8.47 -6.91 2.65
CA LEU A 65 8.26 -8.21 2.02
C LEU A 65 6.79 -8.57 2.04
N PHE A 66 6.28 -9.09 0.92
CA PHE A 66 4.97 -9.72 0.83
C PHE A 66 5.18 -11.19 0.47
N ARG A 67 4.72 -12.11 1.33
CA ARG A 67 4.94 -13.56 1.21
C ARG A 67 6.40 -13.92 0.94
N GLY A 68 7.32 -13.24 1.63
CA GLY A 68 8.76 -13.42 1.50
C GLY A 68 9.43 -12.77 0.28
N THR A 69 8.66 -12.10 -0.59
CA THR A 69 9.20 -11.42 -1.78
C THR A 69 9.25 -9.91 -1.56
N PRO A 70 10.35 -9.21 -1.95
CA PRO A 70 10.44 -7.76 -1.84
C PRO A 70 9.30 -7.01 -2.54
N VAL A 71 8.72 -6.05 -1.83
CA VAL A 71 7.73 -5.10 -2.37
C VAL A 71 8.48 -3.90 -2.93
N THR A 72 8.63 -3.86 -4.25
CA THR A 72 9.29 -2.74 -4.96
C THR A 72 8.30 -1.78 -5.60
N GLU A 73 7.07 -2.24 -5.85
CA GLU A 73 6.01 -1.47 -6.50
C GLU A 73 4.61 -1.94 -6.05
N PRO A 74 3.55 -1.17 -6.35
CA PRO A 74 2.18 -1.59 -6.09
C PRO A 74 1.82 -2.82 -6.92
N GLY A 75 1.06 -3.74 -6.33
CA GLY A 75 0.62 -4.98 -6.98
C GLY A 75 -0.88 -5.22 -6.74
N PRO A 76 -1.56 -5.93 -7.65
CA PRO A 76 -3.00 -6.20 -7.57
C PRO A 76 -3.42 -6.98 -6.31
N GLU A 77 -2.49 -7.68 -5.67
CA GLU A 77 -2.66 -8.41 -4.42
C GLU A 77 -2.70 -7.52 -3.17
N ARG A 78 -2.41 -6.22 -3.31
CA ARG A 78 -2.40 -5.22 -2.23
C ARG A 78 -3.29 -4.03 -2.57
N GLY A 79 -4.50 -3.99 -2.00
CA GLY A 79 -5.42 -2.85 -2.13
C GLY A 79 -5.19 -1.77 -1.06
N VAL A 80 -5.36 -0.50 -1.42
CA VAL A 80 -5.32 0.64 -0.49
C VAL A 80 -6.60 1.46 -0.62
N VAL A 81 -7.20 1.79 0.52
CA VAL A 81 -8.29 2.77 0.59
C VAL A 81 -7.74 4.04 1.22
N PHE A 82 -7.78 5.14 0.46
CA PHE A 82 -7.23 6.42 0.89
C PHE A 82 -8.18 7.14 1.86
N GLN A 83 -7.60 7.91 2.79
CA GLN A 83 -8.37 8.71 3.74
C GLN A 83 -9.19 9.82 3.05
N SER A 84 -8.64 10.43 2.01
CA SER A 84 -9.38 11.32 1.11
C SER A 84 -9.93 10.50 -0.04
N TYR A 85 -11.23 10.65 -0.33
CA TYR A 85 -11.88 9.91 -1.41
C TYR A 85 -11.14 10.12 -2.74
N SER A 86 -10.52 9.06 -3.25
CA SER A 86 -9.86 9.04 -4.56
C SER A 86 -10.78 8.49 -5.66
N LEU A 87 -12.10 8.69 -5.49
CA LEU A 87 -13.08 8.32 -6.51
C LEU A 87 -13.02 9.28 -7.69
N LEU A 88 -13.26 8.76 -8.88
CA LEU A 88 -13.42 9.56 -10.09
C LEU A 88 -14.86 10.08 -10.15
N PRO A 89 -15.11 11.38 -9.91
CA PRO A 89 -16.46 11.93 -9.75
C PRO A 89 -17.29 11.90 -11.04
N TRP A 90 -16.64 11.72 -12.19
CA TRP A 90 -17.30 11.57 -13.49
C TRP A 90 -17.68 10.12 -13.83
N LEU A 91 -17.32 9.15 -12.97
CA LEU A 91 -17.71 7.76 -13.13
C LEU A 91 -18.85 7.41 -12.17
N SER A 92 -19.69 6.45 -12.57
CA SER A 92 -20.64 5.82 -11.67
C SER A 92 -19.91 4.99 -10.59
N VAL A 93 -20.64 4.54 -9.57
CA VAL A 93 -20.11 3.59 -8.58
C VAL A 93 -19.55 2.35 -9.28
N GLN A 94 -20.32 1.76 -10.20
CA GLN A 94 -19.86 0.63 -11.01
C GLN A 94 -18.64 0.97 -11.86
N GLY A 95 -18.58 2.18 -12.43
CA GLY A 95 -17.41 2.62 -13.21
C GLY A 95 -16.14 2.72 -12.38
N ASN A 96 -16.22 3.21 -11.13
CA ASN A 96 -15.08 3.25 -10.21
C ASN A 96 -14.59 1.83 -9.83
N ILE A 97 -15.51 0.88 -9.64
CA ILE A 97 -15.18 -0.52 -9.35
C ILE A 97 -14.57 -1.20 -10.58
N ALA A 98 -15.22 -1.04 -11.74
CA ALA A 98 -14.79 -1.64 -13.01
C ALA A 98 -13.39 -1.19 -13.42
N LEU A 99 -13.00 0.06 -13.12
CA LEU A 99 -11.67 0.56 -13.42
C LEU A 99 -10.55 -0.33 -12.84
N ALA A 100 -10.71 -0.79 -11.60
CA ALA A 100 -9.75 -1.68 -10.97
C ALA A 100 -9.78 -3.08 -11.60
N VAL A 101 -10.97 -3.62 -11.86
CA VAL A 101 -11.15 -4.95 -12.49
C VAL A 101 -10.55 -4.98 -13.89
N ASP A 102 -10.85 -3.96 -14.71
CA ASP A 102 -10.36 -3.83 -16.09
C ASP A 102 -8.84 -3.69 -16.15
N SER A 103 -8.24 -3.02 -15.15
CA SER A 103 -6.78 -2.84 -15.09
C SER A 103 -6.04 -4.14 -14.79
N VAL A 104 -6.64 -5.04 -14.00
CA VAL A 104 -5.99 -6.29 -13.55
C VAL A 104 -6.37 -7.50 -14.41
N ALA A 105 -7.56 -7.49 -15.02
CA ALA A 105 -8.08 -8.58 -15.85
C ALA A 105 -8.18 -8.21 -17.35
N ALA A 106 -7.24 -7.38 -17.83
CA ALA A 106 -7.24 -6.86 -19.20
C ALA A 106 -7.21 -7.97 -20.27
N ASP A 107 -6.67 -9.13 -19.94
CA ASP A 107 -6.59 -10.34 -20.77
C ASP A 107 -7.94 -11.07 -20.93
N ARG A 108 -8.95 -10.74 -20.12
CA ARG A 108 -10.24 -11.43 -20.13
C ARG A 108 -11.29 -10.74 -21.01
N PRO A 109 -12.28 -11.48 -21.56
CA PRO A 109 -13.41 -10.89 -22.27
C PRO A 109 -14.21 -9.93 -21.39
N ALA A 110 -14.74 -8.85 -21.99
CA ALA A 110 -15.51 -7.83 -21.28
C ALA A 110 -16.77 -8.39 -20.58
N ALA A 111 -17.37 -9.47 -21.11
CA ALA A 111 -18.50 -10.14 -20.48
C ALA A 111 -18.13 -10.76 -19.13
N GLU A 112 -16.98 -11.46 -19.07
CA GLU A 112 -16.48 -12.10 -17.84
C GLU A 112 -16.05 -11.07 -16.78
N ARG A 113 -15.53 -9.91 -17.23
CA ARG A 113 -15.15 -8.81 -16.34
C ARG A 113 -16.33 -8.12 -15.67
N ARG A 114 -17.51 -8.11 -16.30
CA ARG A 114 -18.73 -7.49 -15.76
C ARG A 114 -19.42 -8.33 -14.68
N GLU A 115 -19.09 -9.61 -14.58
CA GLU A 115 -19.67 -10.56 -13.62
C GLU A 115 -18.87 -10.64 -12.30
N ARG A 116 -17.75 -9.92 -12.19
CA ARG A 116 -16.89 -9.81 -11.00
C ARG A 116 -17.05 -8.45 -10.33
#